data_AF-A0A5E4PNW2-F1
#
_entry.id   AF-A0A5E4PNW2-F1
#
_cell.length_a   1.000
_cell.length_b   1.000
_cell.length_c   1.000
_cell.angle_alpha   90.00
_cell.angle_beta   90.00
_cell.angle_gamma   90.00
#
_symmetry.space_group_name_H-M   'P 1'
#
loop_
_entity.id
_entity.type
_entity.pdbx_description
1 polymer ?
#
loop_
_entity_poly.entity_id
_entity_poly.type
_entity_poly.pdbx_seq_one_letter_code
_entity_poly.pdbx_strand_id
1 'polypeptide(L)' 'MSGLSYLCDYGDSEESDTENTKPKKVKLRTPDLSGVALIPIENHVDDPELHDGRYRTFPHVRGNWASYAYFKWKLVS' A
#
# COMPACT_ATOMS: atom_id res chain seq x y z
N MET A 1 -0.31 23.76 15.62
CA MET A 1 -0.37 22.45 16.29
C MET A 1 0.28 21.44 15.36
N SER A 2 1.48 20.95 15.73
CA SER A 2 2.35 20.18 14.83
C SER A 2 1.94 18.70 14.77
N GLY A 3 1.97 18.10 13.58
CA GLY A 3 1.58 16.70 13.32
C GLY A 3 2.46 15.63 13.96
N LEU A 4 3.46 16.03 14.76
CA LEU A 4 4.35 15.13 15.49
C LEU A 4 3.70 14.53 16.74
N SER A 5 2.55 15.03 17.20
CA SER A 5 1.83 14.45 18.34
C SER A 5 1.29 13.05 18.07
N TYR A 6 1.07 12.68 16.80
CA TYR A 6 0.57 11.35 16.42
C TYR A 6 1.63 10.26 16.46
N LEU A 7 2.92 10.61 16.58
CA LEU A 7 4.01 9.64 16.53
C LEU A 7 4.31 8.97 17.89
N CYS A 8 3.77 9.50 19.00
CA CYS A 8 4.10 9.05 20.36
C CYS A 8 3.28 7.84 20.85
N ASP A 9 2.34 7.33 20.07
CA ASP A 9 1.41 6.26 20.50
C ASP A 9 1.93 4.83 20.23
N TYR A 10 3.14 4.70 19.68
CA TYR A 10 3.83 3.43 19.48
C TYR A 10 4.98 3.24 20.47
N GLY A 11 4.71 3.48 21.75
CA GLY A 11 5.64 3.27 22.85
C GLY A 11 5.08 2.30 23.89
N ASP A 12 5.47 1.03 23.75
CA ASP A 12 5.68 0.06 24.81
C ASP A 12 4.58 -0.11 25.89
N SER A 13 3.76 -1.14 25.74
CA SER A 13 2.88 -1.62 26.82
C SER A 13 3.01 -3.14 26.91
N GLU A 14 3.97 -3.54 27.73
CA GLU A 14 3.96 -4.83 28.39
C GLU A 14 3.01 -4.68 29.59
N GLU A 15 1.77 -5.17 29.50
CA GLU A 15 0.87 -5.14 30.65
C GLU A 15 -0.11 -6.32 30.72
N SER A 16 -0.17 -6.80 31.95
CA SER A 16 -0.93 -7.89 32.54
C SER A 16 -2.43 -7.95 32.23
N ASP A 17 -2.94 -9.17 32.23
CA ASP A 17 -4.35 -9.53 32.20
C ASP A 17 -5.19 -8.70 33.19
N THR A 18 -5.87 -7.69 32.67
CA THR A 18 -6.99 -7.05 33.36
C THR A 18 -8.24 -7.19 32.50
N GLU A 19 -9.21 -7.93 33.03
CA GLU A 19 -10.53 -8.07 32.42
C GLU A 19 -11.23 -6.71 32.34
N ASN A 20 -11.21 -6.10 31.16
CA ASN A 20 -11.82 -4.80 30.91
C ASN A 20 -12.91 -4.96 29.83
N THR A 21 -14.16 -4.74 30.21
CA THR A 21 -15.32 -4.84 29.32
C THR A 21 -15.22 -3.81 28.20
N LYS A 22 -14.80 -4.26 27.00
CA LYS A 22 -14.55 -3.36 25.85
C LYS A 22 -15.81 -2.56 25.50
N PRO A 23 -15.74 -1.21 25.40
CA PRO A 23 -16.88 -0.40 24.99
C PRO A 23 -17.34 -0.82 23.59
N LYS A 24 -18.65 -1.02 23.41
CA LYS A 24 -19.24 -1.37 22.12
C LYS A 24 -18.99 -0.21 21.14
N LYS A 25 -18.07 -0.40 20.20
CA LYS A 25 -17.74 0.60 19.17
C LYS A 25 -19.00 0.89 18.34
N VAL A 26 -19.46 2.14 18.36
CA VAL A 26 -20.54 2.60 17.48
C VAL A 26 -19.99 2.62 16.06
N LYS A 27 -20.56 1.78 15.18
CA LYS A 27 -20.20 1.74 13.77
C LYS A 27 -20.83 2.96 13.08
N LEU A 28 -20.00 3.76 12.42
CA LEU A 28 -20.46 4.86 11.58
C LEU A 28 -21.22 4.29 10.37
N ARG A 29 -22.16 5.06 9.84
CA ARG A 29 -22.84 4.72 8.58
C ARG A 29 -21.80 4.77 7.46
N THR A 30 -21.63 3.66 6.75
CA THR A 30 -20.82 3.61 5.53
C THR A 30 -21.68 4.04 4.34
N PRO A 31 -21.11 4.74 3.35
CA PRO A 31 -21.82 5.02 2.10
C PRO A 31 -22.21 3.70 1.41
N ASP A 32 -23.34 3.71 0.70
CA ASP A 32 -23.72 2.60 -0.17
C ASP A 32 -22.88 2.64 -1.45
N LEU A 33 -22.17 1.56 -1.71
CA LEU A 33 -21.32 1.40 -2.88
C LEU A 33 -21.95 0.49 -3.95
N SER A 34 -23.21 0.08 -3.79
CA SER A 34 -23.93 -0.80 -4.74
C SER A 34 -23.95 -0.29 -6.18
N GLY A 35 -23.94 1.03 -6.37
CA GLY A 35 -23.90 1.68 -7.69
C GLY A 35 -22.50 1.98 -8.24
N VAL A 36 -21.44 1.67 -7.48
CA VAL A 36 -20.06 1.87 -7.95
C VAL A 36 -19.68 0.68 -8.81
N ALA A 37 -19.43 0.92 -10.10
CA ALA A 37 -18.94 -0.11 -11.00
C ALA A 37 -17.60 -0.66 -10.49
N LEU A 38 -17.62 -1.90 -10.00
CA LEU A 38 -16.41 -2.61 -9.63
C LEU A 38 -15.70 -3.01 -10.92
N ILE A 39 -14.52 -2.45 -11.14
CA ILE A 39 -13.62 -2.93 -12.19
C ILE A 39 -13.19 -4.35 -11.77
N PRO A 40 -13.38 -5.39 -12.61
CA PRO A 40 -12.91 -6.72 -12.29
C PRO A 40 -11.43 -6.69 -11.93
N ILE A 41 -11.07 -7.35 -10.83
CA ILE A 41 -9.66 -7.52 -10.48
C ILE A 41 -9.06 -8.44 -11.54
N GLU A 42 -8.20 -7.87 -12.39
CA GLU A 42 -7.43 -8.63 -13.36
C GLU A 42 -6.36 -9.43 -12.60
N ASN A 43 -6.54 -10.75 -12.52
CA ASN A 43 -5.52 -11.64 -12.00
C ASN A 43 -4.38 -11.72 -13.02
N HIS A 44 -3.38 -10.85 -12.87
CA HIS A 44 -2.20 -10.83 -13.72
C HIS A 44 -1.16 -11.83 -13.21
N VAL A 45 -0.82 -12.81 -14.05
CA VAL A 45 0.31 -13.72 -13.84
C VAL A 45 1.42 -13.30 -14.78
N ASP A 46 2.61 -13.04 -14.24
CA ASP A 46 3.76 -12.60 -15.03
C ASP A 46 4.43 -13.82 -15.66
N ASP A 47 4.53 -13.83 -16.99
CA ASP A 47 5.14 -14.92 -17.77
C ASP A 47 6.60 -14.58 -18.09
N PRO A 48 7.59 -15.28 -17.52
CA PRO A 48 9.00 -15.03 -17.79
C PRO A 48 9.39 -15.19 -19.26
N GLU A 49 8.68 -16.03 -20.04
CA GLU A 49 8.98 -16.24 -21.47
C GLU A 49 8.80 -14.96 -22.29
N LEU A 50 7.87 -14.09 -21.87
CA LEU A 50 7.64 -12.78 -22.49
C LEU A 50 8.75 -11.76 -22.18
N HIS A 51 9.70 -12.10 -21.28
CA HIS A 51 10.75 -11.20 -20.80
C HIS A 51 12.16 -11.80 -20.96
N ASP A 52 12.37 -12.65 -21.97
CA ASP A 52 13.64 -13.36 -22.20
C ASP A 52 14.06 -14.25 -21.01
N GLY A 53 13.08 -14.84 -20.33
CA GLY A 53 13.30 -15.68 -19.15
C GLY A 53 13.58 -14.91 -17.86
N ARG A 54 13.48 -13.58 -17.86
CA ARG A 54 13.73 -12.76 -16.66
C ARG A 54 12.51 -12.74 -15.74
N TYR A 55 12.75 -13.02 -14.46
CA TYR A 55 11.77 -12.75 -13.41
C TYR A 55 11.75 -11.26 -13.09
N ARG A 56 10.57 -10.65 -13.20
CA ARG A 56 10.39 -9.26 -12.78
C ARG A 56 10.12 -9.21 -11.28
N THR A 57 10.70 -8.20 -10.62
CA THR A 57 10.41 -7.92 -9.21
C THR A 57 9.04 -7.30 -9.00
N PHE A 58 8.45 -6.73 -10.06
CA PHE A 58 7.13 -6.10 -10.04
C PHE A 58 6.31 -6.54 -11.26
N PRO A 59 5.06 -7.00 -11.05
CA PRO A 59 4.17 -7.41 -12.14
C PRO A 59 3.75 -6.22 -13.01
N HIS A 60 3.45 -6.47 -14.28
CA HIS A 60 2.95 -5.45 -15.22
C HIS A 60 1.44 -5.26 -15.06
N VAL A 61 1.05 -4.63 -13.94
CA VAL A 61 -0.34 -4.27 -13.68
C VAL A 61 -0.67 -2.88 -14.20
N ARG A 62 -1.93 -2.65 -14.59
CA ARG A 62 -2.41 -1.34 -15.02
C ARG A 62 -2.10 -0.28 -13.95
N GLY A 63 -1.41 0.78 -14.36
CA GLY A 63 -0.98 1.87 -13.46
C GLY A 63 0.43 1.70 -12.88
N ASN A 64 1.04 0.52 -13.00
CA ASN A 64 2.44 0.30 -12.65
C ASN A 64 3.34 0.50 -13.88
N TRP A 65 4.01 1.64 -13.98
CA TRP A 65 4.85 2.00 -15.13
C TRP A 65 6.32 1.91 -14.73
N ALA A 66 7.11 1.16 -15.51
CA ALA A 66 8.54 1.02 -15.25
C ALA A 66 9.21 2.40 -15.30
N SER A 67 9.83 2.79 -14.18
CA SER A 67 10.47 4.09 -14.02
C SER A 67 11.97 3.89 -13.79
N TYR A 68 12.80 4.69 -14.46
CA TYR A 68 14.25 4.64 -14.35
C TYR A 68 14.80 6.01 -13.96
N ALA A 69 15.40 6.09 -12.78
CA ALA A 69 16.06 7.30 -12.30
C ALA A 69 17.53 7.29 -12.74
N TYR A 70 17.99 8.41 -13.31
CA TYR A 70 19.39 8.55 -13.71
C TYR A 70 19.86 9.99 -13.54
N PHE A 71 21.17 10.16 -13.33
CA PHE A 71 21.82 11.47 -13.40
C PHE A 71 22.30 11.72 -14.83
N LYS A 72 21.83 12.81 -15.44
CA LYS A 72 22.35 13.25 -16.73
C LYS A 72 23.71 13.90 -16.53
N TRP A 73 24.78 13.14 -16.76
CA TRP A 73 26.12 13.69 -16.78
C TRP A 73 26.35 14.54 -18.04
N LYS A 74 26.95 15.72 -17.88
CA LYS A 74 27.46 16.51 -19.00
C LYS A 74 28.98 16.57 -18.91
N LEU A 75 29.65 16.09 -19.96
CA LEU A 75 31.07 16.36 -20.14
C LEU A 75 31.22 17.81 -20.59
N VAL A 76 32.05 18.56 -19.89
CA VAL A 76 32.53 19.88 -20.32
C VAL A 76 33.90 19.64 -20.95
N SER A 77 34.03 19.95 -22.23
CA SER A 77 35.30 19.91 -22.98
C SER A 77 36.12 21.16 -22.75
#